data_AF-A0A378YFU3-F1
#
_entry.id   AF-A0A378YFU3-F1
#
_cell.length_a   1.000
_cell.length_b   1.000
_cell.length_c   1.000
_cell.angle_alpha   90.00
_cell.angle_beta   90.00
_cell.angle_gamma   90.00
#
_symmetry.space_group_name_H-M   'P 1'
#
loop_
_entity.id
_entity.type
_entity.pdbx_description
1 polymer ?
#
loop_
_entity_poly.entity_id
_entity_poly.type
_entity_poly.pdbx_seq_one_letter_code
_entity_poly.pdbx_strand_id
1 'polypeptide(L)'
;MSNTPNAQSKSTTAFLAQAAIAFGISFSASIIGILYLPLDIWQRGFLVMSLLFLVSSSFTLAKVVRDQHEASRVHSRIDEARLEKLMAEHDPFKVA
;
A
#
# COMPACT_ATOMS: atom_id res chain seq x y z
N MET A 1 18.31 10.51 -23.06
CA MET A 1 17.93 9.24 -22.38
C MET A 1 16.44 9.27 -22.09
N SER A 2 15.78 8.14 -22.31
CA SER A 2 14.32 7.94 -22.46
C SER A 2 13.45 8.45 -21.29
N ASN A 3 12.61 9.46 -21.57
CA ASN A 3 11.43 9.77 -20.75
C ASN A 3 10.36 8.70 -21.03
N THR A 4 10.39 7.60 -20.29
CA THR A 4 9.23 6.71 -20.21
C THR A 4 8.17 7.44 -19.39
N PRO A 5 7.00 7.79 -19.95
CA PRO A 5 5.92 8.31 -19.14
C PRO A 5 5.53 7.19 -18.18
N ASN A 6 5.72 7.43 -16.88
CA ASN A 6 5.26 6.53 -15.83
C ASN A 6 3.73 6.50 -15.92
N ALA A 7 3.20 5.57 -16.72
CA ALA A 7 1.79 5.28 -16.83
C ALA A 7 1.37 4.64 -15.50
N GLN A 8 1.19 5.49 -14.49
CA GLN A 8 0.58 5.12 -13.23
C GLN A 8 -0.84 4.69 -13.53
N SER A 9 -1.03 3.38 -13.62
CA SER A 9 -2.35 2.76 -13.61
C SER A 9 -3.04 3.20 -12.32
N LYS A 10 -3.97 4.16 -12.44
CA LYS A 10 -4.94 4.42 -11.37
C LYS A 10 -5.66 3.09 -11.16
N SER A 11 -5.37 2.44 -10.03
CA SER A 11 -6.10 1.24 -9.62
C SER A 11 -7.57 1.61 -9.57
N THR A 12 -8.32 1.13 -10.56
CA THR A 12 -9.75 1.40 -10.68
C THR A 12 -10.46 0.80 -9.47
N THR A 13 -11.49 1.48 -8.96
CA THR A 13 -12.29 1.06 -7.79
C THR A 13 -12.76 -0.41 -7.88
N ALA A 14 -12.93 -0.95 -9.08
CA ALA A 14 -13.25 -2.36 -9.29
C ALA A 14 -12.16 -3.33 -8.78
N PHE A 15 -10.87 -3.04 -8.96
CA PHE A 15 -9.79 -3.88 -8.44
C PHE A 15 -9.72 -3.86 -6.91
N LEU A 16 -10.03 -2.71 -6.30
CA LEU A 16 -10.14 -2.60 -4.84
C LEU A 16 -11.29 -3.46 -4.32
N ALA A 17 -12.47 -3.35 -4.95
CA ALA A 17 -13.63 -4.16 -4.59
C ALA A 17 -13.35 -5.66 -4.75
N GLN A 18 -12.71 -6.08 -5.85
CA GLN A 18 -12.30 -7.46 -6.07
C GLN A 18 -11.36 -7.95 -4.97
N ALA A 19 -10.33 -7.18 -4.62
CA ALA A 19 -9.38 -7.53 -3.56
C ALA A 19 -10.07 -7.66 -2.20
N ALA A 20 -10.99 -6.75 -1.86
CA ALA A 20 -11.75 -6.80 -0.61
C ALA A 20 -12.67 -8.03 -0.54
N ILE A 21 -13.35 -8.37 -1.63
CA ILE A 21 -14.21 -9.56 -1.72
C ILE A 21 -13.36 -10.83 -1.60
N ALA A 22 -12.25 -10.93 -2.35
CA ALA A 22 -11.36 -12.09 -2.29
C ALA A 22 -10.79 -12.28 -0.88
N PHE A 23 -10.35 -11.19 -0.24
CA PHE A 23 -9.88 -11.23 1.14
C PHE A 23 -10.97 -11.72 2.10
N GLY A 24 -12.21 -11.22 1.98
CA GLY A 24 -13.33 -11.65 2.82
C GLY A 24 -13.64 -13.14 2.66
N ILE A 25 -13.61 -13.65 1.43
CA ILE A 25 -13.81 -15.08 1.14
C ILE A 25 -12.67 -15.91 1.73
N SER A 26 -11.42 -15.53 1.49
CA SER A 26 -10.24 -16.24 2.02
C SER A 26 -10.22 -16.26 3.55
N PHE A 27 -10.50 -15.13 4.20
CA PHE A 27 -10.55 -15.01 5.65
C PHE A 27 -11.66 -15.89 6.24
N SER A 28 -12.85 -15.85 5.65
CA SER A 28 -13.98 -16.70 6.08
C SER A 28 -13.66 -18.18 5.89
N ALA A 29 -13.07 -18.56 4.76
CA ALA A 29 -12.65 -19.93 4.50
C ALA A 29 -11.60 -20.42 5.51
N SER A 30 -10.64 -19.57 5.90
CA SER A 30 -9.67 -19.89 6.94
C SER A 30 -10.35 -20.13 8.30
N ILE A 31 -11.29 -19.28 8.69
CA ILE A 31 -12.05 -19.46 9.94
C ILE A 31 -12.85 -20.77 9.91
N ILE A 32 -13.58 -21.04 8.82
CA ILE A 32 -14.34 -22.28 8.65
C ILE A 32 -13.40 -23.49 8.72
N GLY A 33 -12.24 -23.43 8.07
CA GLY A 33 -11.23 -24.49 8.14
C GLY A 33 -10.73 -24.77 9.56
N ILE A 34 -10.50 -23.72 10.36
CA ILE A 34 -10.12 -23.86 11.78
C ILE A 34 -11.25 -24.50 12.61
N LEU A 35 -12.52 -24.18 12.31
CA LEU A 35 -13.68 -24.74 13.01
C LEU A 35 -13.93 -26.21 12.68
N TYR A 36 -13.72 -26.62 11.42
CA TYR A 36 -13.87 -28.00 10.98
C TYR A 36 -12.73 -28.93 11.42
N LEU A 37 -11.60 -28.38 11.87
CA LEU A 37 -10.48 -29.17 12.34
C LEU A 37 -10.79 -29.81 13.71
N PRO A 38 -10.62 -31.14 13.86
CA PRO A 38 -10.81 -31.84 15.12
C PRO A 38 -9.60 -31.59 16.05
N LEU A 39 -9.57 -30.40 16.65
CA LEU A 39 -8.54 -29.96 17.59
C LEU A 39 -9.14 -29.68 18.97
N ASP A 40 -8.29 -29.69 19.99
CA ASP A 40 -8.65 -29.22 21.33
C ASP A 40 -8.96 -27.71 21.32
N ILE A 41 -9.76 -27.27 22.28
CA ILE A 41 -10.21 -25.88 22.41
C ILE A 41 -9.03 -24.91 22.52
N TRP A 42 -7.95 -25.29 23.19
CA TRP A 42 -6.77 -24.45 23.39
C TRP A 42 -5.98 -24.25 22.10
N GLN A 43 -5.80 -25.33 21.33
CA GLN A 43 -5.09 -25.30 20.04
C GLN A 43 -5.87 -24.49 19.01
N ARG A 44 -7.20 -24.67 18.99
CA ARG A 44 -8.10 -23.86 18.17
C ARG A 44 -8.01 -22.38 18.53
N GLY A 45 -8.01 -22.06 19.82
CA GLY A 45 -7.84 -20.69 20.31
C GLY A 45 -6.53 -20.05 19.83
N PHE A 46 -5.42 -20.78 19.92
CA PHE A 46 -4.12 -20.31 19.42
C PHE A 46 -4.15 -20.00 17.92
N LEU A 47 -4.74 -20.88 17.10
CA LEU A 47 -4.85 -20.65 15.65
C LEU A 47 -5.72 -19.45 15.31
N VAL A 48 -6.85 -19.27 15.99
CA VAL A 48 -7.71 -18.09 15.79
C VAL A 48 -6.98 -16.81 16.16
N MET A 49 -6.30 -16.78 17.31
CA MET A 49 -5.53 -15.60 17.75
C MET A 49 -4.38 -15.29 16.80
N SER A 50 -3.64 -16.32 16.36
CA SER A 50 -2.57 -16.19 15.38
C SER A 50 -3.08 -15.63 14.05
N LEU A 51 -4.20 -16.15 13.54
CA LEU A 51 -4.83 -15.67 12.32
C LEU A 51 -5.23 -14.19 12.43
N LEU A 52 -5.92 -13.81 13.52
CA LEU A 52 -6.35 -12.43 13.75
C LEU A 52 -5.16 -11.46 13.85
N PHE A 53 -4.13 -11.84 14.60
CA PHE A 53 -2.93 -11.03 14.77
C PHE A 53 -2.16 -10.88 13.45
N LEU A 54 -2.00 -11.97 12.69
CA LEU A 54 -1.33 -11.97 11.40
C LEU A 54 -2.04 -11.06 10.39
N VAL A 55 -3.37 -11.14 10.32
CA VAL A 55 -4.20 -10.29 9.46
C VAL A 55 -4.06 -8.81 9.84
N SER A 56 -4.17 -8.50 11.13
CA SER A 56 -4.03 -7.12 11.63
C SER A 56 -2.64 -6.53 11.32
N SER A 57 -1.58 -7.31 11.56
CA SER A 57 -0.19 -6.92 11.26
C SER A 57 0.02 -6.72 9.75
N SER A 58 -0.52 -7.61 8.92
CA SER A 58 -0.45 -7.49 7.45
C SER A 58 -1.11 -6.20 6.94
N PHE A 59 -2.30 -5.84 7.46
CA PHE A 59 -2.94 -4.57 7.11
C PHE A 59 -2.15 -3.34 7.59
N THR A 60 -1.51 -3.43 8.76
CA THR A 60 -0.68 -2.35 9.28
C THR A 60 0.55 -2.15 8.41
N LEU A 61 1.22 -3.24 8.03
CA LEU A 61 2.34 -3.22 7.10
C LEU A 61 1.93 -2.67 5.73
N ALA A 62 0.76 -3.07 5.22
CA ALA A 62 0.24 -2.54 3.95
C ALA A 62 -0.02 -1.04 4.01
N LYS A 63 -0.52 -0.51 5.13
CA LYS A 63 -0.63 0.95 5.35
C LYS A 63 0.73 1.61 5.33
N VAL A 64 1.69 1.11 6.10
CA VAL A 64 3.06 1.68 6.15
C VAL A 64 3.71 1.72 4.75
N VAL A 65 3.57 0.65 3.97
CA VAL A 65 4.10 0.60 2.59
C VAL A 65 3.39 1.63 1.70
N ARG A 66 2.07 1.76 1.81
CA ARG A 66 1.32 2.78 1.07
C ARG A 66 1.73 4.19 1.46
N ASP A 67 1.85 4.46 2.75
CA ASP A 67 2.24 5.76 3.29
C ASP A 67 3.66 6.14 2.82
N GLN A 68 4.59 5.16 2.75
CA GLN A 68 5.92 5.37 2.17
C GLN A 68 5.85 5.71 0.68
N HIS A 69 5.03 5.01 -0.11
CA HIS A 69 4.84 5.33 -1.53
C HIS A 69 4.25 6.74 -1.75
N GLU A 70 3.30 7.16 -0.90
CA GLU A 70 2.71 8.50 -0.95
C GLU A 70 3.74 9.57 -0.55
N ALA A 71 4.51 9.35 0.52
CA ALA A 71 5.57 10.26 0.96
C ALA A 71 6.64 10.47 -0.12
N SER A 72 7.15 9.40 -0.75
CA SER A 72 8.13 9.51 -1.84
C SER A 72 7.63 10.34 -3.02
N ARG A 73 6.34 10.27 -3.36
CA ARG A 73 5.74 11.09 -4.43
C ARG A 73 5.62 12.56 -4.06
N VAL A 74 5.36 12.87 -2.79
CA VAL A 74 5.26 14.26 -2.33
C VAL A 74 6.64 14.92 -2.35
N HIS A 75 7.68 14.21 -1.88
CA HIS A 75 9.05 14.72 -1.90
C HIS A 75 9.52 15.04 -3.32
N SER A 76 9.27 14.18 -4.31
CA SER A 76 9.70 14.44 -5.69
C SER A 76 9.08 15.70 -6.28
N ARG A 77 7.80 16.00 -5.98
CA ARG A 77 7.14 17.23 -6.45
C ARG A 77 7.66 18.49 -5.76
N ILE A 78 8.02 18.39 -4.48
CA ILE A 78 8.62 19.51 -3.75
C ILE A 78 10.01 19.81 -4.31
N ASP A 79 10.80 18.77 -4.59
CA ASP A 79 12.13 18.92 -5.18
C ASP A 79 12.04 19.55 -6.58
N GLU A 80 11.11 19.12 -7.42
CA GLU A 80 10.84 19.74 -8.73
C GLU A 80 10.47 21.22 -8.60
N ALA A 81 9.54 21.57 -7.70
CA ALA A 81 9.13 22.97 -7.50
C ALA A 81 10.24 23.85 -6.91
N ARG A 82 11.12 23.29 -6.05
CA ARG A 82 12.30 24.00 -5.54
C ARG A 82 13.35 24.19 -6.61
N LEU A 83 13.59 23.18 -7.45
CA LEU A 83 14.45 23.28 -8.62
C LEU A 83 13.94 24.36 -9.57
N GLU A 84 12.64 24.37 -9.87
CA GLU A 84 12.01 25.40 -10.71
C GLU A 84 12.22 26.80 -10.15
N LYS A 85 12.04 27.00 -8.83
CA LYS A 85 12.34 28.30 -8.21
C LYS A 85 13.82 28.67 -8.29
N LEU A 86 14.73 27.75 -8.04
CA LEU A 86 16.17 28.03 -8.13
C LEU A 86 16.57 28.39 -9.57
N MET A 87 16.01 27.72 -10.57
CA MET A 87 16.22 28.06 -11.98
C MET A 87 15.59 29.40 -12.37
N ALA A 88 14.43 29.76 -11.80
CA ALA A 88 13.78 31.03 -12.06
C ALA A 88 14.49 32.22 -11.39
N GLU A 89 15.08 31.99 -10.21
CA GLU A 89 15.84 33.01 -9.47
C GLU A 89 17.26 33.21 -10.05
N HIS A 90 17.89 32.12 -10.52
CA HIS A 90 19.12 32.17 -11.32
C HIS A 90 18.79 32.18 -12.81
N ASP A 91 18.31 33.31 -13.32
CA ASP A 91 18.21 33.58 -14.77
C ASP A 91 19.47 34.34 -15.25
N PRO A 92 20.52 33.63 -15.72
CA PRO A 92 21.75 34.26 -16.18
C PRO A 92 21.59 35.06 -17.49
N PHE A 93 20.40 35.09 -18.11
CA PHE A 93 20.17 35.79 -19.38
C PHE A 93 19.52 37.18 -19.23
N LYS A 94 19.25 37.66 -18.00
CA LYS A 94 18.71 39.00 -17.76
C LYS A 94 19.78 40.08 -17.55
N VAL A 95 21.06 39.72 -17.65
CA VAL A 95 22.19 40.67 -17.62
C VAL A 95 22.83 40.74 -19.01
N ALA A 96 22.10 41.31 -19.96
CA ALA A 96 22.63 41.87 -21.20
C ALA A 96 21.76 43.06 -21.61
#